data_AF-A0A929Z0R6-F1
#
_entry.id   AF-A0A929Z0R6-F1
#
_cell.length_a   1.000
_cell.length_b   1.000
_cell.length_c   1.000
_cell.angle_alpha   90.00
_cell.angle_beta   90.00
_cell.angle_gamma   90.00
#
_symmetry.space_group_name_H-M   'P 1'
#
loop_
_entity.id
_entity.type
_entity.pdbx_description
1 polymer ?
#
loop_
_entity_poly.entity_id
_entity_poly.type
_entity_poly.pdbx_seq_one_letter_code
_entity_poly.pdbx_strand_id
1 'polypeptide(L)'
;DGVKSVGSFGTIGSLFPAAWNWAAFWQLTAFISLMLAFMNFLPIPMLDGGYIFITLLEMITRRRFSDKVIERVNTIGFYFVLALMALGIFNDVVKFIF
;
A
#
# COMPACT_ATOMS: atom_id res chain seq x y z
N ASP A 1 7.53 18.95 -3.30
CA ASP A 1 6.06 18.84 -3.44
C ASP A 1 5.51 17.46 -3.82
N GLY A 2 6.26 16.35 -3.70
CA GLY A 2 5.80 15.01 -4.12
C GLY A 2 5.22 14.09 -3.04
N VAL A 3 5.25 14.48 -1.76
CA VAL A 3 4.86 13.60 -0.62
C VAL A 3 3.43 13.88 -0.14
N LYS A 4 2.78 14.93 -0.64
CA LYS A 4 1.45 15.37 -0.14
C LYS A 4 0.25 14.69 -0.82
N SER A 5 0.46 13.78 -1.78
CA SER A 5 -0.62 13.29 -2.64
C SER A 5 -0.72 11.76 -2.82
N VAL A 6 0.19 10.97 -2.25
CA VAL A 6 0.26 9.53 -2.59
C VAL A 6 -0.41 8.62 -1.55
N GLY A 7 -0.77 9.15 -0.37
CA GLY A 7 -1.19 8.30 0.76
C GLY A 7 -2.67 8.32 1.15
N SER A 8 -3.43 9.38 0.81
CA SER A 8 -4.81 9.52 1.28
C SER A 8 -5.82 9.22 0.17
N PHE A 9 -6.79 8.37 0.50
CA PHE A 9 -7.97 8.05 -0.31
C PHE A 9 -8.72 9.32 -0.77
N GLY A 10 -8.75 10.37 0.04
CA GLY A 10 -9.37 11.65 -0.31
C GLY A 10 -8.64 12.38 -1.45
N THR A 11 -7.31 12.36 -1.43
CA THR A 11 -6.49 12.92 -2.52
C THR A 11 -6.68 12.16 -3.83
N ILE A 12 -6.80 10.84 -3.79
CA ILE A 12 -7.05 10.03 -5.00
C ILE A 12 -8.40 10.40 -5.63
N GLY A 13 -9.43 10.62 -4.81
CA GLY A 13 -10.74 11.08 -5.27
C GLY A 13 -10.68 12.45 -5.96
N SER A 14 -9.82 13.35 -5.48
CA SER A 14 -9.65 14.69 -6.06
C SER A 14 -8.94 14.73 -7.42
N LEU A 15 -8.35 13.61 -7.87
CA LEU A 15 -7.68 13.50 -9.17
C LEU A 15 -8.67 13.27 -10.32
N PHE A 16 -9.92 12.86 -10.04
CA PHE A 16 -10.93 12.66 -11.06
C PHE A 16 -11.59 13.99 -11.48
N PRO A 17 -11.80 14.23 -12.78
CA PRO A 17 -12.46 15.44 -13.26
C PRO A 17 -13.92 15.51 -12.79
N ALA A 18 -14.41 16.74 -12.55
CA ALA A 18 -15.78 17.00 -12.09
C ALA A 18 -16.88 16.56 -13.08
N ALA A 19 -16.52 16.38 -14.35
CA ALA A 19 -17.39 15.83 -15.38
C ALA A 19 -16.87 14.47 -15.86
N TRP A 20 -17.80 13.57 -16.20
CA TRP A 20 -17.46 12.22 -16.64
C TRP A 20 -16.62 12.23 -17.92
N ASN A 21 -15.44 11.61 -17.86
CA ASN A 21 -14.53 11.45 -18.99
C ASN A 21 -14.00 10.01 -19.03
N TRP A 22 -14.44 9.25 -20.03
CA TRP A 22 -14.05 7.85 -20.23
C TRP A 22 -12.54 7.67 -20.39
N ALA A 23 -11.87 8.54 -21.15
CA ALA A 23 -10.43 8.43 -21.40
C ALA A 23 -9.63 8.68 -20.11
N ALA A 24 -9.98 9.73 -19.37
CA ALA A 24 -9.32 10.06 -18.09
C ALA A 24 -9.53 8.96 -17.05
N PHE A 25 -10.73 8.37 -16.98
CA PHE A 25 -11.04 7.28 -16.06
C PHE A 25 -10.14 6.05 -16.31
N TRP A 26 -10.06 5.58 -17.56
CA TRP A 26 -9.22 4.43 -17.91
C TRP A 26 -7.73 4.73 -17.72
N GLN A 27 -7.27 5.93 -18.04
CA GLN A 27 -5.89 6.34 -17.85
C GLN A 27 -5.49 6.37 -16.37
N LEU A 28 -6.32 6.96 -15.51
CA LEU A 28 -6.05 7.01 -14.07
C LEU A 28 -6.14 5.61 -13.45
N THR A 29 -7.11 4.80 -13.87
CA THR A 29 -7.26 3.41 -13.40
C THR A 29 -6.05 2.57 -13.77
N ALA A 30 -5.57 2.66 -15.02
CA ALA A 30 -4.36 1.97 -15.46
C ALA A 30 -3.13 2.43 -14.68
N PHE A 31 -3.00 3.74 -14.42
CA PHE A 31 -1.91 4.30 -13.63
C PHE A 31 -1.93 3.82 -12.17
N ILE A 32 -3.09 3.88 -11.51
CA ILE A 32 -3.29 3.38 -10.14
C ILE A 32 -3.01 1.87 -10.09
N SER A 33 -3.50 1.09 -11.06
CA SER A 33 -3.25 -0.34 -11.15
C SER A 33 -1.76 -0.67 -11.29
N LEU A 34 -1.01 0.10 -12.09
CA LEU A 34 0.43 -0.07 -12.23
C LEU A 34 1.14 0.25 -10.91
N MET A 35 0.78 1.37 -10.25
CA MET A 35 1.34 1.71 -8.94
C MET A 35 1.04 0.63 -7.89
N LEU A 36 -0.19 0.11 -7.84
CA LEU A 36 -0.58 -1.00 -6.96
C LEU A 36 0.22 -2.27 -7.24
N ALA A 37 0.46 -2.59 -8.52
CA ALA A 37 1.31 -3.72 -8.88
C ALA A 37 2.72 -3.55 -8.29
N PHE A 38 3.34 -2.37 -8.44
CA PHE A 38 4.64 -2.09 -7.83
C PHE A 38 4.59 -2.11 -6.28
N MET A 39 3.55 -1.56 -5.67
CA MET A 39 3.37 -1.60 -4.22
C MET A 39 3.24 -3.02 -3.68
N ASN A 40 2.53 -3.90 -4.40
CA ASN A 40 2.41 -5.32 -4.04
C ASN A 40 3.72 -6.09 -4.22
N PHE A 41 4.69 -5.61 -5.01
CA PHE A 41 6.01 -6.24 -5.10
C PHE A 41 6.95 -5.82 -3.96
N LEU A 42 6.65 -4.76 -3.21
CA LEU A 42 7.47 -4.39 -2.05
C LEU A 42 7.36 -5.48 -0.96
N PRO A 43 8.45 -5.76 -0.23
CA PRO A 43 8.50 -6.77 0.83
C PRO A 43 7.79 -6.26 2.10
N ILE A 44 6.51 -5.92 1.99
CA ILE A 44 5.68 -5.51 3.12
C ILE A 44 4.99 -6.76 3.66
N PRO A 45 5.23 -7.12 4.95
CA PRO A 45 4.54 -8.23 5.58
C PRO A 45 3.03 -8.07 5.49
N MET A 46 2.29 -9.18 5.35
CA MET A 46 0.83 -9.21 5.12
C MET A 46 0.35 -8.88 3.69
N LEU A 47 1.19 -8.33 2.81
CA LEU A 47 0.92 -8.15 1.38
C LEU A 47 1.60 -9.24 0.53
N ASP A 48 1.20 -9.36 -0.74
CA ASP A 48 1.70 -10.39 -1.67
C ASP A 48 3.23 -10.41 -1.78
N GLY A 49 3.87 -9.23 -1.81
CA GLY A 49 5.33 -9.08 -1.91
C GLY A 49 6.08 -9.56 -0.68
N GLY A 50 5.46 -9.49 0.51
CA GLY A 50 6.02 -10.06 1.73
C GLY A 50 6.15 -11.59 1.65
N TYR A 51 5.13 -12.27 1.12
CA TYR A 51 5.17 -13.72 0.90
C TYR A 51 6.17 -14.12 -0.18
N ILE A 52 6.22 -13.35 -1.28
CA ILE A 52 7.22 -13.56 -2.35
C ILE A 52 8.64 -13.43 -1.78
N PHE A 53 8.88 -12.40 -0.95
CA PHE A 53 10.18 -12.17 -0.33
C PHE A 53 10.58 -13.28 0.64
N ILE A 54 9.68 -13.71 1.53
CA ILE A 54 9.93 -14.82 2.45
C ILE A 54 10.23 -16.10 1.67
N THR A 55 9.44 -16.40 0.63
CA THR A 55 9.63 -17.60 -0.21
C THR A 55 10.94 -17.56 -0.98
N LEU A 56 11.35 -16.40 -1.50
CA LEU A 56 12.67 -16.22 -2.12
C LEU A 56 13.79 -16.47 -1.11
N LEU A 57 13.65 -15.96 0.12
CA LEU A 57 14.61 -16.23 1.18
C LEU A 57 14.67 -17.72 1.53
N GLU A 58 13.54 -18.42 1.62
CA GLU A 58 13.51 -19.88 1.84
C GLU A 58 14.18 -20.64 0.70
N MET A 59 13.98 -20.21 -0.54
CA MET A 59 14.62 -20.82 -1.72
C MET A 59 16.14 -20.67 -1.67
N ILE A 60 16.63 -19.47 -1.30
CA ILE A 60 18.07 -19.18 -1.19
C ILE A 60 18.70 -19.90 0.01
N THR A 61 18.05 -19.83 1.18
CA THR A 61 18.57 -20.44 2.42
C THR A 61 18.29 -21.93 2.53
N ARG A 62 17.44 -22.49 1.66
CA ARG A 62 16.95 -23.88 1.69
C ARG A 62 16.41 -24.33 3.04
N ARG A 63 15.97 -23.38 3.88
CA ARG A 63 15.39 -23.63 5.20
C ARG A 63 14.00 -23.04 5.22
N ARG A 64 13.03 -23.81 5.69
CA ARG A 64 11.66 -23.30 5.90
C ARG A 64 11.66 -22.41 7.14
N PHE A 65 11.05 -21.24 7.04
CA PHE A 65 10.75 -20.43 8.21
C PHE A 65 9.65 -21.14 9.02
N SER A 66 9.73 -21.01 10.34
CA SER A 66 8.69 -21.54 11.21
C SER A 66 7.43 -20.69 11.09
N ASP A 67 6.26 -21.33 11.13
CA ASP A 67 4.95 -20.66 11.11
C ASP A 67 4.85 -19.53 12.15
N LYS A 68 5.50 -19.70 13.32
CA LYS A 68 5.55 -18.68 14.39
C LYS A 68 6.29 -17.41 13.97
N VAL A 69 7.29 -17.51 13.09
CA VAL A 69 8.03 -16.36 12.57
C VAL A 69 7.17 -15.60 11.56
N ILE A 70 6.52 -16.33 10.65
CA ILE A 70 5.63 -15.76 9.64
C ILE A 70 4.45 -15.04 10.33
N GLU A 71 3.85 -15.67 11.34
CA GLU A 71 2.77 -15.08 12.14
C GLU A 71 3.22 -13.77 12.80
N ARG A 72 4.37 -13.76 13.49
CA ARG A 72 4.91 -12.54 14.11
C ARG A 72 5.19 -11.43 13.09
N VAL A 73 5.78 -11.79 11.95
CA VAL A 73 6.09 -10.84 10.87
C VAL A 73 4.80 -10.22 10.32
N ASN A 74 3.76 -11.04 10.10
CA ASN A 74 2.44 -10.56 9.67
C ASN A 74 1.76 -9.69 10.73
N THR A 75 1.80 -10.06 12.02
CA THR A 75 1.24 -9.25 13.10
C THR A 75 1.92 -7.89 13.20
N ILE A 76 3.25 -7.84 13.11
CA ILE A 76 4.00 -6.58 13.12
C ILE A 76 3.63 -5.73 11.90
N GLY A 77 3.58 -6.34 10.71
CA GLY A 77 3.15 -5.66 9.48
C GLY A 77 1.74 -5.09 9.57
N PHE A 78 0.81 -5.85 10.16
CA PHE A 78 -0.56 -5.41 10.37
C PHE A 78 -0.64 -4.13 11.21
N TYR A 79 0.03 -4.12 12.37
CA TYR A 79 0.05 -2.94 13.24
C TYR A 79 0.79 -1.77 12.59
N PHE A 80 1.85 -2.03 11.82
CA PHE A 80 2.56 -1.00 11.07
C PHE A 80 1.66 -0.33 10.02
N VAL A 81 0.95 -1.12 9.21
CA VAL A 81 0.01 -0.59 8.22
C VAL A 81 -1.14 0.15 8.88
N LEU A 82 -1.71 -0.39 9.96
CA LEU A 82 -2.76 0.31 10.73
C LEU A 82 -2.28 1.66 11.27
N ALA A 83 -1.05 1.73 11.81
CA ALA A 83 -0.48 2.98 12.29
C ALA A 83 -0.32 4.00 11.14
N LEU A 84 0.16 3.57 9.97
CA LEU A 84 0.25 4.44 8.78
C LEU A 84 -1.12 4.92 8.31
N MET A 85 -2.14 4.06 8.30
CA MET A 85 -3.50 4.45 7.96
C MET A 85 -4.06 5.47 8.95
N ALA A 86 -3.85 5.25 10.25
CA ALA A 86 -4.27 6.19 11.29
C ALA A 86 -3.58 7.56 11.14
N LEU A 87 -2.29 7.58 10.83
CA LEU A 87 -1.56 8.81 10.53
C LEU A 87 -2.10 9.53 9.29
N GLY A 88 -2.45 8.80 8.24
CA GLY A 88 -3.07 9.35 7.03
C GLY A 88 -4.42 10.01 7.32
N ILE A 89 -5.30 9.29 8.02
CA ILE A 89 -6.62 9.80 8.43
C ILE A 89 -6.45 11.02 9.34
N PHE A 90 -5.52 10.98 10.30
CA PHE A 90 -5.24 12.11 11.19
C PHE A 90 -4.81 13.36 10.39
N ASN A 91 -3.92 13.19 9.42
CA ASN A 91 -3.46 14.29 8.57
C ASN A 91 -4.60 14.88 7.72
N ASP A 92 -5.49 14.03 7.19
CA ASP A 92 -6.67 14.48 6.44
C ASP A 92 -7.65 15.27 7.32
N VAL A 93 -7.92 14.78 8.54
CA VAL A 93 -8.81 15.45 9.49
C VAL A 93 -8.24 16.81 9.91
N VAL A 94 -6.93 16.89 10.20
CA VAL A 94 -6.28 18.16 10.55
C VAL A 94 -6.39 19.15 9.39
N LYS A 95 -6.12 18.73 8.15
CA LYS A 95 -6.22 19.57 6.95
C LYS A 95 -7.66 19.97 6.61
N PHE A 96 -8.65 19.18 7.03
CA PHE A 96 -10.06 19.52 6.83
C PHE A 96 -10.55 20.58 7.83
N ILE A 97 -9.99 20.57 9.05
CA ILE A 97 -10.40 21.48 10.13
C ILE A 97 -9.63 22.81 10.12
N PHE A 98 -8.34 22.80 9.75
CA PHE A 98 -7.44 23.96 9.70
C PHE A 98 -7.01 24.29 8.27
#